data_AF-A0A4U8WCW3-F1
#
_entry.id   AF-A0A4U8WCW3-F1
#
_cell.length_a   1.000
_cell.length_b   1.000
_cell.length_c   1.000
_cell.angle_alpha   90.00
_cell.angle_beta   90.00
_cell.angle_gamma   90.00
#
_symmetry.space_group_name_H-M   'P 1'
#
loop_
_entity.id
_entity.type
_entity.pdbx_description
1 polymer ?
#
loop_
_entity_poly.entity_id
_entity_poly.type
_entity_poly.pdbx_seq_one_letter_code
_entity_poly.pdbx_strand_id
1 'polypeptide(L)'
;MANTIHLISKTYINPNELSVTIEKVAQKLSYDVGKSYSQEYDIIEINLFKEDIEDYLSISINCKPDHFNDTFNNLYNISEYGIMVSIDYGYEDILLIPFLQQILKEMPELLVYNEETPKGIGSYVFNIYHLDSFSGTDSYALLGNPPQDLSNLA
;
A
#
# COMPACT_ATOMS: atom_id res chain seq x y z
N MET A 1 11.00 -1.81 -14.55
CA MET A 1 11.25 -1.00 -13.33
C MET A 1 10.08 -1.26 -12.42
N ALA A 2 10.34 -1.62 -11.17
CA ALA A 2 9.29 -1.76 -10.17
C ALA A 2 8.94 -0.37 -9.63
N ASN A 3 7.65 -0.09 -9.48
CA ASN A 3 7.14 1.09 -8.79
C ASN A 3 6.74 0.71 -7.38
N THR A 4 6.83 1.67 -6.47
CA THR A 4 6.48 1.46 -5.07
C THR A 4 5.34 2.37 -4.68
N ILE A 5 4.32 1.80 -4.04
CA ILE A 5 3.39 2.57 -3.22
C ILE A 5 3.53 2.19 -1.76
N HIS A 6 3.09 3.09 -0.89
CA HIS A 6 2.98 2.85 0.54
C HIS A 6 1.52 2.83 0.97
N LEU A 7 1.17 1.88 1.84
CA LEU A 7 -0.02 2.01 2.67
C LEU A 7 0.39 2.69 3.97
N ILE A 8 -0.17 3.86 4.22
CA ILE A 8 0.15 4.71 5.37
C ILE A 8 -1.05 4.82 6.31
N SER A 9 -0.78 5.08 7.59
CA SER A 9 -1.81 5.27 8.63
C SER A 9 -1.37 6.33 9.63
N LYS A 10 -2.31 6.87 10.41
CA LYS A 10 -2.00 7.70 11.59
C LYS A 10 -1.70 6.87 12.84
N THR A 11 -2.18 5.64 12.88
CA THR A 11 -2.02 4.73 14.02
C THR A 11 -1.23 3.50 13.59
N TYR A 12 -0.28 3.09 14.42
CA TYR A 12 0.43 1.85 14.20
C TYR A 12 -0.54 0.67 14.28
N ILE A 13 -0.57 -0.16 13.22
CA ILE A 13 -1.42 -1.34 13.12
C ILE A 13 -0.57 -2.57 13.39
N ASN A 14 -1.11 -3.57 14.08
CA ASN A 14 -0.35 -4.77 14.39
C ASN A 14 0.07 -5.50 13.08
N PRO A 15 1.36 -5.79 12.86
CA PRO A 15 1.84 -6.41 11.62
C PRO A 15 1.22 -7.79 11.33
N ASN A 16 0.94 -8.57 12.38
CA ASN A 16 0.31 -9.88 12.21
C ASN A 16 -1.16 -9.75 11.82
N GLU A 17 -1.88 -8.77 12.38
CA GLU A 17 -3.25 -8.46 11.98
C GLU A 17 -3.32 -8.00 10.53
N LEU A 18 -2.41 -7.10 10.14
CA LEU A 18 -2.29 -6.60 8.77
C LEU A 18 -1.95 -7.73 7.80
N SER A 19 -0.98 -8.58 8.16
CA SER A 19 -0.60 -9.75 7.37
C SER A 19 -1.77 -10.73 7.17
N VAL A 20 -2.50 -11.07 8.24
CA VAL A 20 -3.69 -11.94 8.16
C VAL A 20 -4.78 -11.30 7.29
N THR A 21 -4.93 -9.97 7.34
CA THR A 21 -5.92 -9.27 6.51
C THR A 21 -5.53 -9.30 5.04
N ILE A 22 -4.25 -9.08 4.71
CA ILE A 22 -3.72 -9.23 3.35
C ILE A 22 -3.97 -10.64 2.81
N GLU A 23 -3.72 -11.68 3.60
CA GLU A 23 -3.98 -13.08 3.20
C GLU A 23 -5.48 -13.32 2.92
N LYS A 24 -6.38 -12.76 3.73
CA LYS A 24 -7.83 -12.83 3.50
C LYS A 24 -8.24 -12.09 2.22
N VAL A 25 -7.65 -10.92 1.96
CA VAL A 25 -7.92 -10.14 0.74
C VAL A 25 -7.44 -10.91 -0.50
N ALA A 26 -6.23 -11.47 -0.45
CA ALA A 26 -5.70 -12.31 -1.52
C ALA A 26 -6.63 -13.49 -1.82
N GLN A 27 -7.11 -14.19 -0.78
CA GLN A 27 -8.06 -15.28 -0.94
C GLN A 27 -9.38 -14.83 -1.60
N LYS A 28 -9.95 -13.67 -1.20
CA LYS A 28 -11.17 -13.13 -1.82
C LYS A 28 -10.99 -12.82 -3.31
N LEU A 29 -9.80 -12.37 -3.70
CA LEU A 29 -9.46 -12.02 -5.08
C LEU A 29 -8.93 -13.22 -5.88
N SER A 30 -8.86 -14.41 -5.27
CA SER A 30 -8.27 -15.63 -5.84
C SER A 30 -6.83 -15.40 -6.27
N TYR A 31 -6.02 -14.81 -5.38
CA TYR A 31 -4.58 -14.66 -5.54
C TYR A 31 -3.88 -15.74 -4.72
N ASP A 32 -2.80 -16.26 -5.25
CA ASP A 32 -1.88 -17.13 -4.54
C ASP A 32 -0.96 -16.30 -3.65
N VAL A 33 -0.52 -16.90 -2.54
CA VAL A 33 0.24 -16.20 -1.50
C VAL A 33 1.53 -16.94 -1.17
N GLY A 34 2.66 -16.27 -1.35
CA GLY A 34 3.97 -16.68 -0.82
C GLY A 34 4.37 -15.78 0.35
N LYS A 35 4.47 -16.32 1.57
CA LYS A 35 4.77 -15.55 2.77
C LYS A 35 6.08 -15.97 3.43
N SER A 36 6.92 -15.00 3.77
CA SER A 36 8.18 -15.17 4.49
C SER A 36 8.32 -14.12 5.60
N TYR A 37 9.26 -14.37 6.51
CA TYR A 37 9.63 -13.43 7.55
C TYR A 37 11.15 -13.32 7.62
N SER A 38 11.66 -12.08 7.54
CA SER A 38 13.08 -11.78 7.73
C SER A 38 13.34 -11.35 9.17
N GLN A 39 14.07 -12.19 9.90
CA GLN A 39 14.50 -11.88 11.28
C GLN A 39 15.48 -10.71 11.35
N GLU A 40 16.35 -10.56 10.34
CA GLU A 40 17.38 -9.51 10.31
C GLU A 40 16.73 -8.13 10.18
N TYR A 41 15.76 -8.00 9.27
CA TYR A 41 15.09 -6.74 8.99
C TYR A 41 13.83 -6.52 9.82
N ASP A 42 13.31 -7.57 10.47
CA ASP A 42 12.02 -7.60 11.17
C ASP A 42 10.87 -7.19 10.24
N ILE A 43 10.79 -7.87 9.10
CA ILE A 43 9.85 -7.61 8.01
C ILE A 43 9.10 -8.89 7.67
N ILE A 44 7.79 -8.79 7.52
CA ILE A 44 6.96 -9.83 6.88
C ILE A 44 6.89 -9.50 5.39
N GLU A 45 7.29 -10.45 4.56
CA GLU A 45 7.21 -10.36 3.10
C GLU A 45 6.05 -11.23 2.62
N ILE A 46 5.21 -10.69 1.73
CA ILE A 46 4.06 -11.37 1.15
C ILE A 46 4.09 -11.11 -0.35
N ASN A 47 4.23 -12.17 -1.14
CA ASN A 47 4.12 -12.13 -2.58
C ASN A 47 2.72 -12.58 -2.98
N LEU A 48 2.01 -11.76 -3.75
CA LEU A 48 0.70 -12.09 -4.32
C LEU A 48 0.84 -12.27 -5.82
N PHE A 49 0.29 -13.34 -6.36
CA PHE A 49 0.35 -13.63 -7.80
C PHE A 49 -0.89 -14.41 -8.24
N LYS A 50 -1.06 -14.58 -9.54
CA LYS A 50 -2.04 -15.51 -10.11
C LYS A 50 -1.32 -16.51 -11.01
N GLU A 51 -1.65 -17.79 -10.87
CA GLU A 51 -1.28 -18.78 -11.89
C GLU A 51 -1.71 -18.30 -13.30
N ASP A 52 -0.83 -18.51 -14.27
CA ASP A 52 -1.00 -18.11 -15.69
C ASP A 52 -0.97 -16.60 -16.02
N ILE A 53 -0.63 -15.74 -15.05
CA ILE A 53 -0.42 -14.29 -15.27
C ILE A 53 1.00 -13.92 -14.82
N GLU A 54 1.74 -13.16 -15.64
CA GLU A 54 3.10 -12.69 -15.32
C GLU A 54 3.12 -11.49 -14.35
N ASP A 55 2.04 -11.28 -13.59
CA ASP A 55 1.90 -10.18 -12.64
C ASP A 55 2.10 -10.67 -11.21
N TYR A 56 2.76 -9.84 -10.41
CA TYR A 56 3.00 -10.11 -9.01
C TYR A 56 3.09 -8.82 -8.20
N LEU A 57 2.52 -8.84 -7.00
CA LEU A 57 2.70 -7.80 -6.00
C LEU A 57 3.67 -8.31 -4.94
N SER A 58 4.75 -7.57 -4.70
CA SER A 58 5.66 -7.82 -3.58
C SER A 58 5.31 -6.87 -2.44
N ILE A 59 4.84 -7.41 -1.33
CA ILE A 59 4.35 -6.65 -0.18
C ILE A 59 5.31 -6.83 0.99
N SER A 60 5.77 -5.72 1.56
CA SER A 60 6.63 -5.69 2.76
C SER A 60 5.94 -4.97 3.91
N ILE A 61 5.85 -5.63 5.07
CA ILE A 61 5.27 -5.07 6.30
C ILE A 61 6.37 -4.90 7.35
N ASN A 62 6.58 -3.67 7.81
CA ASN A 62 7.55 -3.38 8.87
C ASN A 62 6.99 -3.73 10.25
N CYS A 63 7.72 -4.54 11.03
CA CYS A 63 7.25 -4.99 12.34
C CYS A 63 7.69 -4.11 13.51
N LYS A 64 8.45 -3.04 13.28
CA LYS A 64 8.96 -2.16 14.35
C LYS A 64 8.09 -0.90 14.53
N PRO A 65 7.46 -0.70 15.69
CA PRO A 65 6.63 0.48 15.96
C PRO A 65 7.40 1.81 15.86
N ASP A 66 8.65 1.84 16.32
CA ASP A 66 9.46 3.07 16.31
C ASP A 66 9.79 3.54 14.88
N HIS A 67 9.80 2.62 13.91
CA HIS A 67 10.05 2.96 12.51
C HIS A 67 8.84 3.57 11.82
N PHE A 68 7.63 3.40 12.36
CA PHE A 68 6.38 3.79 11.74
C PHE A 68 6.36 5.29 11.41
N ASN A 69 6.43 6.16 12.41
CA ASN A 69 6.36 7.61 12.21
C ASN A 69 7.65 8.19 11.63
N ASP A 70 8.81 7.72 12.12
CA ASP A 70 10.10 8.28 11.77
C ASP A 70 10.39 8.12 10.27
N THR A 71 10.02 6.97 9.68
CA THR A 71 10.36 6.68 8.30
C THR A 71 9.60 7.58 7.33
N PHE A 72 8.29 7.77 7.51
CA PHE A 72 7.49 8.54 6.55
C PHE A 72 7.86 10.03 6.60
N ASN A 73 8.01 10.60 7.80
CA ASN A 73 8.42 11.99 7.95
C ASN A 73 9.85 12.22 7.40
N ASN A 74 10.79 11.33 7.68
CA ASN A 74 12.16 11.48 7.18
C ASN A 74 12.27 11.31 5.65
N LEU A 75 11.48 10.42 5.04
CA LEU A 75 11.53 10.16 3.60
C LEU A 75 10.75 11.18 2.78
N TYR A 76 9.61 11.65 3.30
CA TYR A 76 8.62 12.42 2.53
C TYR A 76 8.28 13.79 3.12
N ASN A 77 8.82 14.12 4.31
CA ASN A 77 8.56 15.36 5.03
C ASN A 77 7.06 15.60 5.28
N ILE A 78 6.34 14.53 5.64
CA ILE A 78 4.93 14.54 6.01
C ILE A 78 4.81 13.94 7.42
N SER A 79 4.29 14.74 8.35
CA SER A 79 4.08 14.35 9.74
C SER A 79 2.77 13.60 9.97
N GLU A 80 2.63 12.97 11.14
CA GLU A 80 1.43 12.27 11.63
C GLU A 80 1.06 10.95 10.94
N TYR A 81 1.74 10.58 9.87
CA TYR A 81 1.57 9.30 9.22
C TYR A 81 2.82 8.46 9.32
N GLY A 82 2.63 7.15 9.33
CA GLY A 82 3.69 6.18 9.21
C GLY A 82 3.44 5.16 8.11
N ILE A 83 4.52 4.58 7.60
CA ILE A 83 4.45 3.52 6.58
C ILE A 83 4.11 2.21 7.29
N MET A 84 2.98 1.61 6.93
CA MET A 84 2.62 0.26 7.37
C MET A 84 3.12 -0.80 6.39
N VAL A 85 2.94 -0.53 5.10
CA VAL A 85 3.19 -1.48 4.01
C VAL A 85 3.90 -0.76 2.88
N SER A 86 4.89 -1.41 2.28
CA SER A 86 5.40 -1.06 0.95
C SER A 86 4.95 -2.13 -0.03
N ILE A 87 4.50 -1.72 -1.21
CA ILE A 87 4.03 -2.62 -2.27
C ILE A 87 4.78 -2.27 -3.54
N ASP A 88 5.62 -3.20 -4.00
CA ASP A 88 6.29 -3.11 -5.29
C ASP A 88 5.43 -3.80 -6.36
N TYR A 89 5.26 -3.13 -7.50
CA TYR A 89 4.41 -3.59 -8.60
C TYR A 89 4.94 -3.14 -9.98
N GLY A 90 4.49 -3.80 -11.05
CA GLY A 90 4.77 -3.41 -12.44
C GLY A 90 3.78 -2.37 -12.98
N TYR A 91 4.18 -1.54 -13.95
CA TYR A 91 3.27 -0.52 -14.53
C TYR A 91 1.96 -1.09 -15.09
N GLU A 92 2.01 -2.30 -15.66
CA GLU A 92 0.85 -2.97 -16.26
C GLU A 92 0.20 -4.00 -15.32
N ASP A 93 0.56 -3.98 -14.03
CA ASP A 93 0.08 -4.93 -13.04
C ASP A 93 -1.44 -4.82 -12.86
N ILE A 94 -2.16 -5.90 -13.18
CA ILE A 94 -3.62 -5.96 -13.08
C ILE A 94 -4.11 -6.35 -11.68
N LEU A 95 -3.20 -6.76 -10.80
CA LEU A 95 -3.50 -7.25 -9.46
C LEU A 95 -3.63 -6.11 -8.45
N LEU A 96 -2.91 -5.01 -8.67
CA LEU A 96 -2.80 -3.88 -7.73
C LEU A 96 -4.14 -3.24 -7.42
N ILE A 97 -4.87 -2.79 -8.43
CA ILE A 97 -6.12 -2.02 -8.21
C ILE A 97 -7.17 -2.84 -7.45
N PRO A 98 -7.49 -4.09 -7.86
CA PRO A 98 -8.43 -4.91 -7.09
C PRO A 98 -7.95 -5.17 -5.66
N PHE A 99 -6.64 -5.36 -5.47
CA PHE A 99 -6.04 -5.51 -4.14
C PHE A 99 -6.27 -4.26 -3.28
N LEU A 100 -5.94 -3.08 -3.80
CA LEU A 100 -6.08 -1.80 -3.10
C LEU A 100 -7.56 -1.52 -2.75
N GLN A 101 -8.49 -1.74 -3.68
CA GLN A 101 -9.91 -1.58 -3.42
C GLN A 101 -10.39 -2.48 -2.28
N GLN A 102 -9.91 -3.72 -2.21
CA GLN A 102 -10.37 -4.66 -1.19
C GLN A 102 -9.68 -4.43 0.17
N ILE A 103 -8.38 -4.15 0.21
CA ILE A 103 -7.68 -3.90 1.48
C ILE A 103 -8.18 -2.62 2.15
N LEU A 104 -8.45 -1.55 1.40
CA LEU A 104 -9.02 -0.32 1.99
C LEU A 104 -10.50 -0.47 2.40
N LYS A 105 -11.22 -1.49 1.90
CA LYS A 105 -12.56 -1.84 2.42
C LYS A 105 -12.47 -2.56 3.76
N GLU A 106 -11.47 -3.43 3.94
CA GLU A 106 -11.24 -4.13 5.21
C GLU A 106 -10.60 -3.21 6.26
N MET A 107 -9.76 -2.27 5.83
CA MET A 107 -8.97 -1.39 6.69
C MET A 107 -9.07 0.07 6.18
N PRO A 108 -10.21 0.74 6.40
CA PRO A 108 -10.47 2.08 5.87
C PRO A 108 -9.61 3.20 6.46
N GLU A 109 -8.89 2.93 7.55
CA GLU A 109 -7.89 3.82 8.14
C GLU A 109 -6.59 3.90 7.33
N LEU A 110 -6.35 2.95 6.42
CA LEU A 110 -5.20 2.97 5.51
C LEU A 110 -5.44 3.97 4.37
N LEU A 111 -4.36 4.64 3.98
CA LEU A 111 -4.30 5.49 2.79
C LEU A 111 -3.19 4.98 1.87
N VAL A 112 -3.36 5.16 0.57
CA VAL A 112 -2.32 4.86 -0.42
C VAL A 112 -1.52 6.13 -0.71
N TYR A 113 -0.21 6.04 -0.66
CA TYR A 113 0.72 7.08 -1.07
C TYR A 113 1.60 6.53 -2.21
N ASN A 114 1.67 7.24 -3.33
CA ASN A 114 2.53 6.87 -4.45
C ASN A 114 3.90 7.54 -4.31
N GLU A 115 4.98 6.74 -4.28
CA GLU A 115 6.36 7.23 -4.11
C GLU A 115 6.79 8.18 -5.23
N GLU A 116 6.22 8.05 -6.43
CA GLU A 116 6.52 8.94 -7.57
C GLU A 116 5.94 10.36 -7.42
N THR A 117 5.10 10.61 -6.41
CA THR A 117 4.47 11.93 -6.22
C THR A 117 5.42 12.93 -5.55
N PRO A 118 5.23 14.25 -5.77
CA PRO A 118 6.08 15.26 -5.14
C PRO A 118 6.06 15.16 -3.60
N LYS A 119 7.24 15.21 -3.00
CA LYS A 119 7.40 15.20 -1.54
C LYS A 119 6.88 16.49 -0.91
N GLY A 120 6.26 16.40 0.28
CA GLY A 120 5.75 17.55 1.01
C GLY A 120 4.43 18.11 0.45
N ILE A 121 4.33 19.44 0.39
CA ILE A 121 3.12 20.16 -0.05
C ILE A 121 2.90 19.88 -1.55
N GLY A 122 1.83 19.14 -1.86
CA GLY A 122 1.53 18.68 -3.23
C GLY A 122 1.66 17.17 -3.43
N SER A 123 1.95 16.40 -2.38
CA SER A 123 1.82 14.94 -2.38
C SER A 123 0.37 14.50 -2.57
N TYR A 124 0.19 13.31 -3.17
CA TYR A 124 -1.13 12.74 -3.39
C TYR A 124 -1.34 11.51 -2.52
N VAL A 125 -2.54 11.42 -1.93
CA VAL A 125 -2.96 10.27 -1.13
C VAL A 125 -4.36 9.81 -1.54
N PHE A 126 -4.55 8.50 -1.61
CA PHE A 126 -5.80 7.87 -2.01
C PHE A 126 -6.44 7.19 -0.81
N ASN A 127 -7.76 7.34 -0.68
CA ASN A 127 -8.58 6.58 0.25
C ASN A 127 -9.52 5.67 -0.54
N ILE A 128 -10.35 4.90 0.15
CA ILE A 128 -11.28 3.99 -0.52
C ILE A 128 -12.25 4.71 -1.47
N TYR A 129 -12.71 5.92 -1.15
CA TYR A 129 -13.64 6.65 -2.02
C TYR A 129 -13.03 7.00 -3.37
N HIS A 130 -11.74 7.32 -3.40
CA HIS A 130 -11.00 7.53 -4.65
C HIS A 130 -10.93 6.23 -5.47
N LEU A 131 -10.59 5.10 -4.82
CA LEU A 131 -10.43 3.81 -5.49
C LEU A 131 -11.75 3.19 -5.97
N ASP A 132 -12.82 3.28 -5.19
CA ASP A 132 -14.13 2.70 -5.54
C ASP A 132 -14.79 3.43 -6.72
N SER A 133 -14.44 4.71 -6.92
CA SER A 133 -14.92 5.50 -8.07
C SER A 133 -14.13 5.22 -9.36
N PHE A 134 -12.97 4.54 -9.26
CA PHE A 134 -12.12 4.25 -10.40
C PHE A 134 -12.58 2.96 -11.11
N SER A 135 -13.03 3.11 -12.35
CA SER A 135 -13.47 1.99 -13.20
C SER A 135 -12.39 1.48 -14.16
N GLY A 136 -11.18 2.04 -14.11
CA GLY A 136 -10.06 1.62 -14.95
C GLY A 136 -9.30 0.45 -14.34
N THR A 137 -8.38 -0.11 -15.12
CA THR A 137 -7.43 -1.15 -14.69
C THR A 137 -5.99 -0.66 -14.73
N ASP A 138 -5.77 0.59 -15.13
CA ASP A 138 -4.44 1.18 -15.28
C ASP A 138 -4.02 1.90 -14.00
N SER A 139 -3.04 1.31 -13.31
CA SER A 139 -2.47 1.83 -12.07
C SER A 139 -1.79 3.18 -12.27
N TYR A 140 -1.21 3.46 -13.44
CA TYR A 140 -0.63 4.77 -13.76
C TYR A 140 -1.73 5.84 -13.94
N ALA A 141 -2.83 5.49 -14.61
CA ALA A 141 -3.97 6.38 -14.76
C ALA A 141 -4.61 6.73 -13.41
N LEU A 142 -4.64 5.80 -12.46
CA LEU A 142 -5.09 6.05 -11.10
C LEU A 142 -4.08 6.89 -10.31
N LEU A 143 -2.83 6.42 -10.20
CA LEU A 143 -1.84 6.91 -9.23
C LEU A 143 -1.04 8.13 -9.72
N GLY A 144 -1.07 8.42 -11.02
CA GLY A 144 -0.37 9.56 -11.64
C GLY A 144 -1.18 10.86 -11.64
N ASN A 145 -2.46 10.79 -11.29
CA ASN A 145 -3.33 11.96 -11.18
C ASN A 145 -3.58 12.31 -9.72
N PRO A 146 -3.83 13.60 -9.37
CA PRO A 146 -4.12 14.02 -8.00
C PRO A 146 -5.50 13.54 -7.50
N PRO A 147 -5.59 12.56 -6.59
CA PRO A 147 -6.62 12.56 -5.57
C PRO A 147 -6.22 13.58 -4.49
N GLN A 148 -7.18 14.27 -3.89
CA GLN A 148 -6.95 15.00 -2.66
C GLN A 148 -8.02 14.55 -1.65
N ASP A 149 -7.71 14.44 -0.35
CA ASP A 149 -7.33 15.64 0.38
C ASP A 149 -6.33 15.48 1.55
N LEU A 150 -5.33 16.37 1.55
CA LEU A 150 -4.51 16.71 2.72
C LEU A 150 -5.14 17.87 3.53
N SER A 151 -6.28 18.43 3.15
CA SER A 151 -6.92 19.59 3.83
C SER A 151 -7.59 19.29 5.18
N ASN A 152 -7.63 18.03 5.62
CA ASN A 152 -7.84 17.69 7.04
C ASN A 152 -6.51 17.67 7.84
N LEU A 153 -5.41 18.19 7.29
CA LEU A 153 -4.11 18.34 7.96
C LEU A 153 -3.89 19.79 8.39
N ALA A 154 -4.76 20.24 9.29
CA ALA A 154 -4.50 21.22 10.33
C ALA A 154 -5.00 20.66 11.66
#